data_AF-A0A1W9MR25-F1
#
_entry.id   AF-A0A1W9MR25-F1
#
_cell.length_a   1.000
_cell.length_b   1.000
_cell.length_c   1.000
_cell.angle_alpha   90.00
_cell.angle_beta   90.00
_cell.angle_gamma   90.00
#
_symmetry.space_group_name_H-M   'P 1'
#
loop_
_entity.id
_entity.type
_entity.pdbx_description
1 polymer ?
#
loop_
_entity_poly.entity_id
_entity_poly.type
_entity_poly.pdbx_seq_one_letter_code
_entity_poly.pdbx_strand_id
1 'polypeptide(L)'
;MLRKAMLFCVLILFIPALVLGELIDNGDGTVMDTGTGLMWVNSADVMTSELDWEGANLAAEALVFPVPIPPDETSPKYYEDWRLPSIKELASIMDYSKSNPAMNTTFFKNVKATYWSSTSYIGDTTDKTLAWYVNTADGSVTTKKKSEKCYVIAVRGGQNQLVTGNGYVTSPTIASNWYAKGVIPIMWTPGKDIKGDVKISLSKDMGKTFPEVIAAGTSNDGVYMWTPTEACENCAIQISAADGTTAGSTIQGPFSIGEGGSGVNGDYNGNDKLDLGDGVGILKELTE
;
A
#
# COMPACT_ATOMS: atom_id res chain seq x y z
N MET A 1 -14.75 2.34 63.43
CA MET A 1 -15.56 2.67 62.24
C MET A 1 -14.98 1.93 61.04
N LEU A 2 -15.65 0.88 60.59
CA LEU A 2 -15.29 0.10 59.40
C LEU A 2 -15.60 0.94 58.14
N ARG A 3 -14.60 1.23 57.30
CA ARG A 3 -14.85 1.67 55.91
C ARG A 3 -14.44 0.54 54.97
N LYS A 4 -15.45 -0.11 54.40
CA LYS A 4 -15.32 -1.08 53.30
C LYS A 4 -14.80 -0.34 52.07
N ALA A 5 -13.63 -0.70 51.57
CA ALA A 5 -13.17 -0.29 50.24
C ALA A 5 -13.63 -1.37 49.24
N MET A 6 -14.60 -1.00 48.41
CA MET A 6 -15.09 -1.81 47.29
C MET A 6 -14.05 -1.70 46.17
N LEU A 7 -13.30 -2.76 45.91
CA LEU A 7 -12.37 -2.83 44.79
C LEU A 7 -13.19 -3.15 43.53
N PHE A 8 -13.49 -2.14 42.72
CA PHE A 8 -14.09 -2.33 41.40
C PHE A 8 -13.01 -2.88 40.46
N CYS A 9 -13.06 -4.18 40.20
CA CYS A 9 -12.34 -4.80 39.08
C CYS A 9 -12.98 -4.29 37.79
N VAL A 10 -12.40 -3.24 37.19
CA VAL A 10 -12.69 -2.86 35.81
C VAL A 10 -12.06 -3.93 34.93
N LEU A 11 -12.87 -4.89 34.50
CA LEU A 11 -12.52 -5.80 33.43
C LEU A 11 -12.39 -4.93 32.16
N ILE A 12 -11.18 -4.45 31.87
CA ILE A 12 -10.87 -3.84 30.58
C ILE A 12 -10.94 -4.99 29.59
N LEU A 13 -12.10 -5.15 28.95
CA LEU A 13 -12.22 -5.93 27.73
C LEU A 13 -11.29 -5.26 26.72
N PHE A 14 -10.09 -5.82 26.57
CA PHE A 14 -9.22 -5.54 25.44
C PHE A 14 -9.94 -6.13 24.22
N ILE A 15 -10.91 -5.37 23.71
CA ILE A 15 -11.36 -5.55 22.33
C ILE A 15 -10.08 -5.25 21.53
N PRO A 16 -9.53 -6.20 20.77
CA PRO A 16 -8.47 -5.85 19.86
C PRO A 16 -9.10 -4.84 18.92
N ALA A 17 -8.66 -3.57 19.03
CA ALA A 17 -8.92 -2.60 18.00
C ALA A 17 -8.48 -3.28 16.72
N LEU A 18 -9.42 -3.48 15.80
CA LEU A 18 -9.10 -3.92 14.46
C LEU A 18 -8.06 -2.90 13.98
N VAL A 19 -6.80 -3.31 13.88
CA VAL A 19 -5.75 -2.49 13.24
C VAL A 19 -6.08 -2.55 11.75
N LEU A 20 -7.09 -1.77 11.36
CA LEU A 20 -7.27 -1.33 9.99
C LEU A 20 -6.04 -0.49 9.66
N GLY A 21 -5.41 -0.78 8.51
CA GLY A 21 -4.11 -0.27 8.10
C GLY A 21 -3.79 1.16 8.52
N GLU A 22 -2.56 1.36 8.97
CA GLU A 22 -2.05 2.68 9.31
C GLU A 22 -1.70 3.44 8.02
N LEU A 23 -2.13 4.70 7.95
CA LEU A 23 -1.62 5.67 6.99
C LEU A 23 -0.25 6.14 7.46
N ILE A 24 0.72 6.18 6.56
CA ILE A 24 2.10 6.63 6.81
C ILE A 24 2.42 7.77 5.83
N ASP A 25 2.82 8.94 6.34
CA ASP A 25 3.36 10.03 5.51
C ASP A 25 4.81 9.68 5.14
N ASN A 26 5.11 9.59 3.84
CA ASN A 26 6.45 9.27 3.36
C ASN A 26 7.39 10.49 3.39
N GLY A 27 6.88 11.69 3.70
CA GLY A 27 7.67 12.92 3.77
C GLY A 27 8.04 13.52 2.41
N ASP A 28 7.60 12.90 1.32
CA ASP A 28 7.89 13.27 -0.07
C ASP A 28 6.68 13.82 -0.83
N GLY A 29 5.56 14.04 -0.13
CA GLY A 29 4.30 14.42 -0.77
C GLY A 29 3.37 13.24 -1.07
N THR A 30 3.72 12.02 -0.63
CA THR A 30 2.88 10.83 -0.72
C THR A 30 2.53 10.24 0.65
N VAL A 31 1.43 9.49 0.71
CA VAL A 31 0.97 8.75 1.88
C VAL A 31 0.76 7.29 1.50
N MET A 32 1.32 6.37 2.27
CA MET A 32 1.10 4.93 2.14
C MET A 32 -0.06 4.48 3.04
N ASP A 33 -1.02 3.76 2.48
CA ASP A 33 -2.00 2.97 3.23
C ASP A 33 -1.48 1.54 3.35
N THR A 34 -0.98 1.17 4.53
CA THR A 34 -0.40 -0.15 4.78
C THR A 34 -1.43 -1.28 4.77
N GLY A 35 -2.72 -0.98 4.95
CA GLY A 35 -3.79 -1.97 4.92
C GLY A 35 -4.18 -2.38 3.50
N THR A 36 -4.03 -1.48 2.53
CA THR A 36 -4.39 -1.73 1.12
C THR A 36 -3.19 -1.84 0.19
N GLY A 37 -2.01 -1.39 0.64
CA GLY A 37 -0.81 -1.26 -0.21
C GLY A 37 -0.96 -0.16 -1.27
N LEU A 38 -1.91 0.76 -1.08
CA LEU A 38 -2.13 1.91 -1.94
C LEU A 38 -1.23 3.07 -1.50
N MET A 39 -0.69 3.79 -2.48
CA MET A 39 0.01 5.04 -2.25
C MET A 39 -0.80 6.19 -2.84
N TRP A 40 -0.95 7.25 -2.07
CA TRP A 40 -1.78 8.41 -2.38
C TRP A 40 -0.90 9.64 -2.51
N VAL A 41 -1.25 10.56 -3.42
CA VAL A 41 -0.74 11.92 -3.29
C VAL A 41 -1.34 12.55 -2.03
N ASN A 42 -0.51 13.21 -1.22
CA ASN A 42 -0.91 13.69 0.09
C ASN A 42 -1.55 15.08 0.06
N SER A 43 -1.70 15.70 -1.11
CA SER A 43 -2.24 17.05 -1.24
C SER A 43 -3.13 17.18 -2.46
N ALA A 44 -4.28 17.82 -2.27
CA ALA A 44 -5.19 18.18 -3.34
C ALA A 44 -4.59 19.20 -4.32
N ASP A 45 -3.59 19.98 -3.88
CA ASP A 45 -3.00 21.01 -4.72
C ASP A 45 -2.05 20.44 -5.78
N VAL A 46 -1.76 19.13 -5.76
CA VAL A 46 -1.13 18.45 -6.90
C VAL A 46 -2.02 18.57 -8.15
N MET A 47 -3.33 18.63 -7.95
CA MET A 47 -4.35 18.82 -8.99
C MET A 47 -5.16 20.07 -8.66
N THR A 48 -4.64 21.24 -9.03
CA THR A 48 -5.06 22.54 -8.50
C THR A 48 -6.49 22.99 -8.81
N SER A 49 -7.19 22.32 -9.73
CA SER A 49 -8.51 22.76 -10.24
C SER A 49 -9.54 21.64 -10.23
N GLU A 50 -10.81 22.01 -10.05
CA GLU A 50 -11.92 21.07 -10.25
C GLU A 50 -12.05 20.69 -11.72
N LEU A 51 -12.20 19.40 -11.98
CA LEU A 51 -12.27 18.83 -13.33
C LEU A 51 -13.60 18.09 -13.50
N ASP A 52 -14.04 17.97 -14.75
CA ASP A 52 -15.11 17.03 -15.05
C ASP A 52 -14.56 15.60 -14.94
N TRP A 53 -15.44 14.62 -14.95
CA TRP A 53 -15.05 13.25 -14.66
C TRP A 53 -14.04 12.70 -15.67
N GLU A 54 -14.16 13.08 -16.95
CA GLU A 54 -13.20 12.68 -17.98
C GLU A 54 -11.85 13.36 -17.78
N GLY A 55 -11.85 14.68 -17.56
CA GLY A 55 -10.65 15.44 -17.26
C GLY A 55 -9.95 14.97 -15.99
N ALA A 56 -10.71 14.51 -14.99
CA ALA A 56 -10.17 13.97 -13.75
C ALA A 56 -9.40 12.65 -13.97
N ASN A 57 -9.95 11.73 -14.77
CA ASN A 57 -9.24 10.49 -15.13
C ASN A 57 -7.95 10.81 -15.91
N LEU A 58 -8.06 11.65 -16.95
CA LEU A 58 -6.92 12.04 -17.77
C LEU A 58 -5.84 12.75 -16.96
N ALA A 59 -6.22 13.66 -16.06
CA ALA A 59 -5.26 14.36 -15.21
C ALA A 59 -4.54 13.40 -14.27
N ALA A 60 -5.26 12.45 -13.67
CA ALA A 60 -4.65 11.43 -12.80
C ALA A 60 -3.69 10.51 -13.54
N GLU A 61 -4.05 10.05 -14.75
CA GLU A 61 -3.18 9.21 -15.59
C GLU A 61 -1.98 9.98 -16.15
N ALA A 62 -2.10 11.28 -16.38
CA ALA A 62 -1.01 12.13 -16.87
C ALA A 62 -0.10 12.65 -15.74
N LEU A 63 -0.39 12.30 -14.48
CA LEU A 63 0.40 12.76 -13.35
C LEU A 63 1.79 12.10 -13.36
N VAL A 64 2.81 12.95 -13.42
CA VAL A 64 4.22 12.57 -13.25
C VAL A 64 4.68 13.12 -11.91
N PHE A 65 4.90 12.22 -10.94
CA PHE A 65 5.24 12.62 -9.57
C PHE A 65 6.69 12.26 -9.24
N PRO A 66 7.50 13.16 -8.67
CA PRO A 66 8.91 12.89 -8.39
C PRO A 66 9.08 11.75 -7.38
N VAL A 67 10.02 10.86 -7.65
CA VAL A 67 10.48 9.85 -6.70
C VAL A 67 11.62 10.46 -5.89
N PRO A 68 11.65 10.29 -4.56
CA PRO A 68 12.84 10.59 -3.77
C PRO A 68 14.01 9.75 -4.27
N ILE A 69 15.06 10.43 -4.74
CA ILE A 69 16.30 9.77 -5.17
C ILE A 69 17.37 9.93 -4.09
N PRO A 70 18.24 8.92 -3.87
CA PRO A 70 19.41 9.05 -3.02
C PRO A 70 20.32 10.22 -3.44
N PRO A 71 21.09 10.82 -2.51
CA PRO A 71 21.94 11.99 -2.81
C PRO A 71 23.01 11.76 -3.89
N ASP A 72 23.40 10.50 -4.11
CA ASP A 72 24.36 10.04 -5.10
C ASP A 72 23.75 9.74 -6.48
N GLU A 73 22.41 9.69 -6.58
CA GLU A 73 21.70 9.54 -7.84
C GLU A 73 21.39 10.92 -8.43
N THR A 74 21.89 11.18 -9.65
CA THR A 74 21.70 12.47 -10.33
C THR A 74 20.56 12.47 -11.35
N SER A 75 20.02 11.29 -11.65
CA SER A 75 18.95 11.13 -12.62
C SER A 75 17.60 11.22 -11.92
N PRO A 76 16.74 12.19 -12.27
CA PRO A 76 15.42 12.27 -11.67
C PRO A 76 14.57 11.06 -12.08
N LYS A 77 13.95 10.42 -11.09
CA LYS A 77 12.99 9.32 -11.28
C LYS A 77 11.57 9.84 -11.00
N TYR A 78 10.58 9.24 -11.67
CA TYR A 78 9.18 9.63 -11.55
C TYR A 78 8.27 8.42 -11.43
N TYR A 79 7.18 8.59 -10.70
CA TYR A 79 6.01 7.72 -10.72
C TYR A 79 5.03 8.23 -11.78
N GLU A 80 4.62 7.35 -12.68
CA GLU A 80 3.76 7.66 -13.85
C GLU A 80 2.53 6.73 -13.95
N ASP A 81 2.35 5.85 -12.96
CA ASP A 81 1.27 4.85 -12.87
C ASP A 81 0.13 5.31 -11.95
N TRP A 82 -0.06 6.63 -11.85
CA TRP A 82 -1.14 7.23 -11.07
C TRP A 82 -2.49 7.05 -11.78
N ARG A 83 -3.54 6.91 -10.98
CA ARG A 83 -4.92 6.80 -11.46
C ARG A 83 -5.88 7.48 -10.51
N LEU A 84 -7.09 7.72 -11.00
CA LEU A 84 -8.19 8.14 -10.15
C LEU A 84 -8.66 6.94 -9.28
N PRO A 85 -8.82 7.11 -7.95
CA PRO A 85 -9.22 6.04 -7.06
C PRO A 85 -10.63 5.55 -7.38
N SER A 86 -10.88 4.27 -7.16
CA SER A 86 -12.24 3.75 -7.13
C SER A 86 -12.99 4.29 -5.91
N ILE A 87 -14.32 4.23 -5.93
CA ILE A 87 -15.11 4.77 -4.83
C ILE A 87 -14.84 4.07 -3.50
N LYS A 88 -14.46 2.79 -3.53
CA LYS A 88 -14.12 2.00 -2.33
C LYS A 88 -12.80 2.43 -1.71
N GLU A 89 -11.79 2.67 -2.54
CA GLU A 89 -10.47 3.14 -2.10
C GLU A 89 -10.60 4.57 -1.53
N LEU A 90 -11.34 5.45 -2.22
CA LEU A 90 -11.53 6.81 -1.74
C LEU A 90 -12.34 6.85 -0.43
N ALA A 91 -13.30 5.93 -0.26
CA ALA A 91 -14.05 5.79 0.98
C ALA A 91 -13.25 5.16 2.13
N SER A 92 -12.16 4.42 1.86
CA SER A 92 -11.35 3.77 2.90
C SER A 92 -10.43 4.72 3.64
N ILE A 93 -10.11 5.88 3.04
CA ILE A 93 -9.30 6.93 3.66
C ILE A 93 -10.12 7.97 4.44
N MET A 94 -11.43 7.72 4.62
CA MET A 94 -12.34 8.56 5.39
C MET A 94 -12.42 8.09 6.85
N ASP A 95 -12.37 9.03 7.79
CA ASP A 95 -12.60 8.80 9.21
C ASP A 95 -14.04 9.19 9.56
N TYR A 96 -14.95 8.21 9.52
CA TYR A 96 -16.39 8.42 9.78
C TYR A 96 -16.71 8.79 11.24
N SER A 97 -15.71 8.79 12.13
CA SER A 97 -15.87 9.34 13.48
C SER A 97 -15.72 10.87 13.51
N LYS A 98 -15.24 11.47 12.41
CA LYS A 98 -15.01 12.90 12.26
C LYS A 98 -15.97 13.52 11.25
N SER A 99 -16.08 14.84 11.34
CA SER A 99 -16.81 15.66 10.38
C SER A 99 -16.13 17.01 10.23
N ASN A 100 -16.19 17.60 9.03
CA ASN A 100 -15.63 18.90 8.65
C ASN A 100 -14.10 19.06 8.90
N PRO A 101 -13.24 18.28 8.23
CA PRO A 101 -13.55 17.17 7.32
C PRO A 101 -13.47 15.79 8.01
N ALA A 102 -14.18 14.81 7.46
CA ALA A 102 -14.01 13.39 7.75
C ALA A 102 -12.72 12.82 7.15
N MET A 103 -12.19 13.40 6.07
CA MET A 103 -10.88 13.02 5.55
C MET A 103 -9.77 13.42 6.53
N ASN A 104 -8.81 12.53 6.76
CA ASN A 104 -7.77 12.74 7.77
C ASN A 104 -6.77 13.84 7.33
N THR A 105 -6.89 15.03 7.92
CA THR A 105 -6.06 16.20 7.60
C THR A 105 -4.63 16.13 8.12
N THR A 106 -4.30 15.13 8.97
CA THR A 106 -2.92 14.87 9.37
C THR A 106 -2.10 14.33 8.20
N PHE A 107 -2.72 13.48 7.36
CA PHE A 107 -2.06 12.85 6.22
C PHE A 107 -2.37 13.55 4.90
N PHE A 108 -3.60 14.06 4.75
CA PHE A 108 -4.04 14.74 3.53
C PHE A 108 -4.11 16.25 3.74
N LYS A 109 -3.26 16.99 3.03
CA LYS A 109 -3.11 18.44 3.10
C LYS A 109 -4.06 19.11 2.10
N ASN A 110 -4.53 20.31 2.46
CA ASN A 110 -5.39 21.15 1.62
C ASN A 110 -6.64 20.42 1.10
N VAL A 111 -7.23 19.57 1.95
CA VAL A 111 -8.46 18.81 1.68
C VAL A 111 -9.55 19.73 1.12
N LYS A 112 -10.14 19.32 -0.01
CA LYS A 112 -11.23 20.02 -0.69
C LYS A 112 -12.55 19.33 -0.42
N ALA A 113 -13.65 20.03 -0.71
CA ALA A 113 -14.99 19.58 -0.34
C ALA A 113 -15.42 18.28 -1.02
N THR A 114 -15.04 18.06 -2.29
CA THR A 114 -15.49 16.89 -3.06
C THR A 114 -14.39 16.33 -3.95
N TYR A 115 -14.30 15.00 -4.01
CA TYR A 115 -13.34 14.29 -4.86
C TYR A 115 -14.02 13.26 -5.76
N TRP A 116 -13.66 13.27 -7.04
CA TRP A 116 -14.11 12.27 -8.00
C TRP A 116 -13.53 10.89 -7.67
N SER A 117 -14.32 9.85 -7.98
CA SER A 117 -13.82 8.48 -8.13
C SER A 117 -13.87 8.04 -9.59
N SER A 118 -13.09 7.04 -9.97
CA SER A 118 -13.15 6.37 -11.28
C SER A 118 -14.38 5.47 -11.44
N THR A 119 -15.23 5.36 -10.42
CA THR A 119 -16.39 4.47 -10.45
C THR A 119 -17.59 5.16 -11.10
N SER A 120 -17.99 4.67 -12.28
CA SER A 120 -19.25 5.09 -12.92
C SER A 120 -20.46 4.56 -12.16
N TYR A 121 -21.55 5.33 -12.15
CA TYR A 121 -22.82 4.85 -11.61
C TYR A 121 -23.57 4.04 -12.66
N ILE A 122 -23.93 2.80 -12.32
CA ILE A 122 -24.62 1.86 -13.22
C ILE A 122 -26.05 1.54 -12.78
N GLY A 123 -26.53 2.16 -11.70
CA GLY A 123 -27.86 1.89 -11.14
C GLY A 123 -29.01 2.49 -11.96
N ASP A 124 -28.72 3.46 -12.83
CA ASP A 124 -29.65 3.95 -13.84
C ASP A 124 -29.22 3.42 -15.21
N THR A 125 -30.06 2.57 -15.80
CA THR A 125 -29.78 1.96 -17.10
C THR A 125 -30.06 2.92 -18.27
N THR A 126 -30.74 4.04 -18.02
CA THR A 126 -31.13 5.05 -18.99
C THR A 126 -30.18 6.24 -18.97
N ASP A 127 -29.71 6.65 -17.79
CA ASP A 127 -28.74 7.74 -17.61
C ASP A 127 -27.35 7.21 -17.20
N LYS A 128 -26.47 7.07 -18.20
CA LYS A 128 -25.05 6.69 -18.01
C LYS A 128 -24.13 7.88 -17.78
N THR A 129 -24.68 9.06 -17.53
CA THR A 129 -23.91 10.29 -17.34
C THR A 129 -23.48 10.52 -15.90
N LEU A 130 -23.75 9.59 -14.98
CA LEU A 130 -23.43 9.74 -13.55
C LEU A 130 -22.16 8.98 -13.15
N ALA A 131 -21.43 9.54 -12.18
CA ALA A 131 -20.30 8.90 -11.52
C ALA A 131 -20.35 9.15 -10.01
N TRP A 132 -19.68 8.30 -9.25
CA TRP A 132 -19.57 8.45 -7.80
C TRP A 132 -18.47 9.43 -7.40
N TYR A 133 -18.74 10.23 -6.37
CA TYR A 133 -17.78 11.10 -5.71
C TYR A 133 -17.94 11.00 -4.19
N VAL A 134 -16.94 11.46 -3.44
CA VAL A 134 -17.01 11.57 -1.99
C VAL A 134 -17.06 13.03 -1.56
N ASN A 135 -17.97 13.34 -0.63
CA ASN A 135 -17.96 14.60 0.12
C ASN A 135 -17.07 14.44 1.36
N THR A 136 -16.03 15.25 1.48
CA THR A 136 -15.07 15.12 2.60
C THR A 136 -15.56 15.71 3.90
N ALA A 137 -16.67 16.46 3.89
CA ALA A 137 -17.26 16.99 5.12
C ALA A 137 -17.70 15.84 6.06
N ASP A 138 -18.23 14.77 5.51
CA ASP A 138 -18.82 13.66 6.28
C ASP A 138 -18.46 12.26 5.72
N GLY A 139 -17.68 12.19 4.65
CA GLY A 139 -17.33 10.95 3.97
C GLY A 139 -18.46 10.37 3.13
N SER A 140 -19.56 11.11 2.89
CA SER A 140 -20.70 10.59 2.15
C SER A 140 -20.36 10.29 0.68
N VAL A 141 -20.78 9.11 0.24
CA VAL A 141 -20.65 8.63 -1.14
C VAL A 141 -21.95 8.92 -1.88
N THR A 142 -21.89 9.74 -2.92
CA THR A 142 -23.06 10.11 -3.71
C THR A 142 -22.70 10.31 -5.19
N THR A 143 -23.71 10.54 -6.03
CA THR A 143 -23.54 10.65 -7.48
C THR A 143 -23.63 12.10 -7.95
N LYS A 144 -22.94 12.39 -9.05
CA LYS A 144 -22.95 13.69 -9.73
C LYS A 144 -22.83 13.45 -11.24
N LYS A 145 -23.31 14.37 -12.08
CA LYS A 145 -23.13 14.24 -13.54
C LYS A 145 -21.64 14.34 -13.88
N LYS A 146 -21.18 13.50 -14.79
CA LYS A 146 -19.80 13.45 -15.28
C LYS A 146 -19.34 14.77 -15.89
N SER A 147 -20.26 15.62 -16.35
CA SER A 147 -19.98 16.97 -16.86
C SER A 147 -19.76 18.02 -15.77
N GLU A 148 -20.16 17.75 -14.53
CA GLU A 148 -19.95 18.65 -13.40
C GLU A 148 -18.54 18.47 -12.81
N LYS A 149 -18.14 19.38 -11.91
CA LYS A 149 -16.77 19.47 -11.44
C LYS A 149 -16.60 18.95 -10.00
N CYS A 150 -15.48 18.24 -9.75
CA CYS A 150 -14.95 17.89 -8.42
C CYS A 150 -13.41 17.92 -8.47
N TYR A 151 -12.76 17.85 -7.30
CA TYR A 151 -11.30 17.75 -7.21
C TYR A 151 -10.81 16.31 -7.43
N VAL A 152 -9.49 16.18 -7.57
CA VAL A 152 -8.80 14.90 -7.80
C VAL A 152 -7.80 14.66 -6.69
N ILE A 153 -7.78 13.42 -6.20
CA ILE A 153 -6.68 12.87 -5.41
C ILE A 153 -6.26 11.60 -6.13
N ALA A 154 -5.01 11.53 -6.55
CA ALA A 154 -4.50 10.39 -7.30
C ALA A 154 -4.05 9.28 -6.34
N VAL A 155 -4.25 8.04 -6.78
CA VAL A 155 -3.79 6.83 -6.10
C VAL A 155 -2.97 5.99 -7.08
N ARG A 156 -2.01 5.24 -6.56
CA ARG A 156 -1.26 4.23 -7.31
C ARG A 156 -1.03 2.99 -6.46
N GLY A 157 -0.58 1.92 -7.12
CA GLY A 157 -0.42 0.63 -6.47
C GLY A 157 -1.75 -0.03 -6.10
N GLY A 158 -1.67 -0.90 -5.10
CA GLY A 158 -2.77 -1.78 -4.68
C GLY A 158 -2.93 -2.99 -5.60
N GLN A 159 -2.70 -4.18 -5.06
CA GLN A 159 -3.29 -5.38 -5.65
C GLN A 159 -4.77 -5.42 -5.30
N ASN A 160 -5.63 -5.65 -6.29
CA ASN A 160 -7.07 -5.81 -6.13
C ASN A 160 -7.40 -6.86 -5.02
N GLN A 161 -7.71 -6.39 -3.81
CA GLN A 161 -8.26 -7.18 -2.70
C GLN A 161 -9.69 -7.71 -2.98
N LEU A 162 -10.21 -7.49 -4.20
CA LEU A 162 -11.58 -7.81 -4.61
C LEU A 162 -11.68 -8.92 -5.67
N VAL A 163 -10.58 -9.55 -6.08
CA VAL A 163 -10.68 -10.83 -6.81
C VAL A 163 -10.92 -11.93 -5.78
N THR A 164 -12.20 -12.18 -5.46
CA THR A 164 -12.62 -13.30 -4.62
C THR A 164 -12.06 -14.61 -5.18
N GLY A 165 -10.94 -15.09 -4.64
CA GLY A 165 -10.30 -16.35 -5.07
C GLY A 165 -8.76 -16.33 -5.04
N ASN A 166 -8.13 -15.20 -5.36
CA ASN A 166 -6.67 -15.10 -5.49
C ASN A 166 -5.99 -14.79 -4.15
N GLY A 167 -4.75 -15.27 -3.99
CA GLY A 167 -3.90 -14.89 -2.86
C GLY A 167 -3.36 -13.47 -3.02
N TYR A 168 -2.78 -12.89 -1.98
CA TYR A 168 -2.10 -11.58 -2.06
C TYR A 168 -0.75 -11.62 -1.34
N VAL A 169 0.27 -11.02 -1.93
CA VAL A 169 1.60 -10.93 -1.29
C VAL A 169 1.59 -9.73 -0.36
N THR A 170 1.87 -9.97 0.92
CA THR A 170 1.93 -8.94 1.97
C THR A 170 3.35 -8.46 2.25
N SER A 171 4.36 -9.21 1.81
CA SER A 171 5.77 -8.81 1.89
C SER A 171 6.57 -9.51 0.80
N PRO A 172 7.49 -8.83 0.10
CA PRO A 172 7.77 -7.39 0.15
C PRO A 172 6.56 -6.51 -0.26
N THR A 173 6.39 -5.36 0.39
CA THR A 173 5.34 -4.39 0.02
C THR A 173 5.81 -3.52 -1.15
N ILE A 174 4.88 -2.85 -1.83
CA ILE A 174 5.23 -1.84 -2.85
C ILE A 174 6.18 -0.80 -2.24
N ALA A 175 7.23 -0.47 -2.98
CA ALA A 175 8.28 0.48 -2.64
C ALA A 175 9.09 0.14 -1.36
N SER A 176 8.95 -1.07 -0.81
CA SER A 176 9.82 -1.50 0.30
C SER A 176 11.27 -1.67 -0.16
N ASN A 177 12.22 -1.34 0.71
CA ASN A 177 13.64 -1.48 0.46
C ASN A 177 14.21 -2.60 1.34
N TRP A 178 15.01 -3.47 0.72
CA TRP A 178 15.65 -4.61 1.35
C TRP A 178 17.12 -4.69 0.96
N TYR A 179 17.87 -5.64 1.53
CA TYR A 179 19.29 -5.80 1.25
C TYR A 179 19.61 -7.18 0.69
N ALA A 180 20.48 -7.22 -0.32
CA ALA A 180 21.11 -8.45 -0.74
C ALA A 180 21.84 -9.09 0.46
N LYS A 181 21.71 -10.40 0.59
CA LYS A 181 22.21 -11.23 1.70
C LYS A 181 21.49 -11.06 3.04
N GLY A 182 20.58 -10.09 3.15
CA GLY A 182 19.62 -10.03 4.25
C GLY A 182 18.49 -11.04 4.04
N VAL A 183 17.86 -11.49 5.14
CA VAL A 183 16.68 -12.35 5.05
C VAL A 183 15.45 -11.48 4.82
N ILE A 184 14.80 -11.67 3.68
CA ILE A 184 13.51 -11.07 3.31
C ILE A 184 12.40 -12.11 3.57
N PRO A 185 11.43 -11.83 4.46
CA PRO A 185 10.24 -12.65 4.57
C PRO A 185 9.32 -12.36 3.38
N ILE A 186 9.19 -13.33 2.46
CA ILE A 186 8.14 -13.32 1.45
C ILE A 186 6.87 -13.84 2.12
N MET A 187 5.88 -12.97 2.30
CA MET A 187 4.63 -13.32 2.96
C MET A 187 3.47 -13.16 2.01
N TRP A 188 2.49 -14.05 2.09
CA TRP A 188 1.28 -13.98 1.30
C TRP A 188 0.09 -14.58 2.02
N THR A 189 -1.11 -14.29 1.54
CA THR A 189 -2.27 -15.10 1.86
C THR A 189 -2.51 -16.19 0.83
N PRO A 190 -2.79 -17.42 1.28
CA PRO A 190 -3.09 -18.52 0.37
C PRO A 190 -4.27 -18.18 -0.56
N GLY A 191 -4.04 -18.30 -1.86
CA GLY A 191 -5.13 -18.23 -2.85
C GLY A 191 -6.06 -19.42 -2.70
N LYS A 192 -7.37 -19.18 -2.72
CA LYS A 192 -8.39 -20.24 -2.57
C LYS A 192 -8.30 -21.28 -3.68
N ASP A 193 -7.79 -20.89 -4.84
CA ASP A 193 -7.69 -21.74 -6.03
C ASP A 193 -6.36 -22.50 -6.13
N ILE A 194 -5.38 -22.19 -5.27
CA ILE A 194 -4.12 -22.94 -5.18
C ILE A 194 -4.27 -24.03 -4.11
N LYS A 195 -4.38 -25.29 -4.53
CA LYS A 195 -4.65 -26.43 -3.63
C LYS A 195 -3.40 -27.15 -3.12
N GLY A 196 -2.24 -26.88 -3.70
CA GLY A 196 -0.97 -27.50 -3.35
C GLY A 196 0.11 -26.46 -3.07
N ASP A 197 1.36 -26.89 -3.25
CA ASP A 197 2.52 -26.04 -3.08
C ASP A 197 2.52 -24.85 -4.07
N VAL A 198 3.18 -23.77 -3.67
CA VAL A 198 3.37 -22.57 -4.47
C VAL A 198 4.77 -22.50 -5.05
N LYS A 199 4.85 -21.89 -6.23
CA LYS A 199 6.09 -21.43 -6.86
C LYS A 199 6.23 -19.92 -6.64
N ILE A 200 7.40 -19.52 -6.18
CA ILE A 200 7.80 -18.12 -5.94
C ILE A 200 8.78 -17.72 -7.03
N SER A 201 8.45 -16.70 -7.80
CA SER A 201 9.28 -16.19 -8.90
C SER A 201 9.57 -14.70 -8.74
N LEU A 202 10.76 -14.27 -9.15
CA LEU A 202 11.21 -12.89 -9.12
C LEU A 202 11.19 -12.31 -10.54
N SER A 203 10.71 -11.08 -10.63
CA SER A 203 10.85 -10.19 -11.77
C SER A 203 11.88 -9.11 -11.42
N LYS A 204 12.72 -8.73 -12.39
CA LYS A 204 13.60 -7.55 -12.34
C LYS A 204 13.17 -6.47 -13.35
N ASP A 205 12.00 -6.62 -13.96
CA ASP A 205 11.48 -5.78 -15.06
C ASP A 205 10.10 -5.20 -14.76
N MET A 206 9.86 -4.80 -13.49
CA MET A 206 8.59 -4.24 -13.01
C MET A 206 7.40 -5.21 -13.12
N GLY A 207 7.65 -6.52 -12.97
CA GLY A 207 6.61 -7.55 -13.04
C GLY A 207 6.17 -7.93 -14.45
N LYS A 208 6.89 -7.52 -15.50
CA LYS A 208 6.56 -7.89 -16.89
C LYS A 208 6.88 -9.36 -17.18
N THR A 209 7.99 -9.86 -16.67
CA THR A 209 8.41 -11.27 -16.80
C THR A 209 8.93 -11.81 -15.47
N PHE A 210 8.84 -13.15 -15.28
CA PHE A 210 9.29 -13.84 -14.07
C PHE A 210 10.28 -14.97 -14.41
N PRO A 211 11.48 -14.64 -14.94
CA PRO A 211 12.45 -15.66 -15.36
C PRO A 211 13.18 -16.32 -14.18
N GLU A 212 13.26 -15.66 -13.03
CA GLU A 212 14.01 -16.14 -11.87
C GLU A 212 13.08 -16.87 -10.90
N VAL A 213 13.44 -18.10 -10.52
CA VAL A 213 12.67 -18.92 -9.58
C VAL A 213 13.36 -18.90 -8.23
N ILE A 214 12.70 -18.31 -7.23
CA ILE A 214 13.16 -18.31 -5.83
C ILE A 214 12.88 -19.67 -5.19
N ALA A 215 11.67 -20.19 -5.41
CA ALA A 215 11.26 -21.51 -4.94
C ALA A 215 10.34 -22.18 -5.97
N ALA A 216 10.69 -23.39 -6.41
CA ALA A 216 9.92 -24.12 -7.42
C ALA A 216 8.65 -24.81 -6.86
N GLY A 217 8.65 -25.10 -5.55
CA GLY A 217 7.55 -25.72 -4.83
C GLY A 217 7.80 -25.63 -3.33
N THR A 218 7.04 -24.79 -2.63
CA THR A 218 7.07 -24.66 -1.17
C THR A 218 5.64 -24.68 -0.64
N SER A 219 5.48 -25.02 0.64
CA SER A 219 4.16 -25.12 1.27
C SER A 219 3.40 -23.80 1.12
N ASN A 220 2.10 -23.90 0.81
CA ASN A 220 1.21 -22.74 0.73
C ASN A 220 0.72 -22.32 2.13
N ASP A 221 1.66 -22.01 3.02
CA ASP A 221 1.40 -21.67 4.43
C ASP A 221 1.49 -20.16 4.72
N GLY A 222 1.81 -19.37 3.70
CA GLY A 222 1.78 -17.91 3.75
C GLY A 222 3.11 -17.25 4.06
N VAL A 223 4.21 -18.02 4.17
CA VAL A 223 5.54 -17.45 4.44
C VAL A 223 6.68 -18.24 3.80
N TYR A 224 7.67 -17.53 3.27
CA TYR A 224 8.92 -18.10 2.79
C TYR A 224 10.08 -17.15 3.08
N MET A 225 11.13 -17.64 3.74
CA MET A 225 12.31 -16.84 4.06
C MET A 225 13.28 -16.88 2.88
N TRP A 226 13.46 -15.74 2.23
CA TRP A 226 14.33 -15.61 1.07
C TRP A 226 15.57 -14.80 1.41
N THR A 227 16.73 -15.21 0.93
CA THR A 227 17.97 -14.42 1.00
C THR A 227 18.39 -14.05 -0.42
N PRO A 228 18.03 -12.87 -0.94
CA PRO A 228 18.48 -12.44 -2.26
C PRO A 228 20.00 -12.38 -2.34
N THR A 229 20.56 -12.81 -3.46
CA THR A 229 22.01 -12.76 -3.71
C THR A 229 22.44 -11.51 -4.45
N GLU A 230 21.50 -10.84 -5.12
CA GLU A 230 21.75 -9.71 -6.02
C GLU A 230 20.81 -8.55 -5.71
N ALA A 231 21.27 -7.34 -6.01
CA ALA A 231 20.45 -6.13 -5.97
C ALA A 231 19.43 -6.09 -7.12
N CYS A 232 18.34 -5.37 -6.92
CA CYS A 232 17.29 -5.18 -7.90
C CYS A 232 16.43 -3.97 -7.52
N GLU A 233 16.31 -2.98 -8.40
CA GLU A 233 15.60 -1.72 -8.10
C GLU A 233 14.09 -1.75 -8.41
N ASN A 234 13.66 -2.69 -9.26
CA ASN A 234 12.30 -2.76 -9.77
C ASN A 234 11.75 -4.18 -9.65
N CYS A 235 11.94 -4.77 -8.48
CA CYS A 235 11.61 -6.15 -8.23
C CYS A 235 10.11 -6.36 -8.11
N ALA A 236 9.61 -7.47 -8.63
CA ALA A 236 8.29 -7.95 -8.27
C ALA A 236 8.33 -9.45 -7.93
N ILE A 237 7.55 -9.86 -6.95
CA ILE A 237 7.36 -11.28 -6.61
C ILE A 237 6.06 -11.76 -7.23
N GLN A 238 6.10 -12.93 -7.86
CA GLN A 238 4.91 -13.70 -8.21
C GLN A 238 4.81 -14.94 -7.33
N ILE A 239 3.62 -15.16 -6.75
CA ILE A 239 3.22 -16.43 -6.15
C ILE A 239 2.23 -17.10 -7.10
N SER A 240 2.52 -18.33 -7.50
CA SER A 240 1.72 -19.12 -8.44
C SER A 240 1.64 -20.58 -7.97
N ALA A 241 0.75 -21.40 -8.54
CA ALA A 241 0.73 -22.82 -8.20
C ALA A 241 1.97 -23.53 -8.77
N ALA A 242 2.59 -24.43 -7.99
CA ALA A 242 3.77 -25.18 -8.41
C ALA A 242 3.50 -26.13 -9.59
N ASP A 243 2.25 -26.56 -9.75
CA ASP A 243 1.80 -27.45 -10.85
C ASP A 243 1.58 -26.73 -12.19
N GLY A 244 1.78 -25.40 -12.25
CA GLY A 244 1.58 -24.59 -13.44
C GLY A 244 0.17 -24.01 -13.58
N THR A 245 -0.73 -24.26 -12.63
CA THR A 245 -2.05 -23.61 -12.60
C THR A 245 -1.89 -22.10 -12.37
N THR A 246 -2.51 -21.30 -13.24
CA THR A 246 -2.42 -19.83 -13.21
C THR A 246 -3.55 -19.17 -12.42
N ALA A 247 -4.67 -19.87 -12.22
CA ALA A 247 -5.75 -19.43 -11.34
C ALA A 247 -5.26 -19.29 -9.89
N GLY A 248 -5.66 -18.22 -9.21
CA GLY A 248 -5.23 -17.95 -7.84
C GLY A 248 -3.85 -17.27 -7.70
N SER A 249 -3.09 -17.12 -8.79
CA SER A 249 -1.76 -16.48 -8.77
C SER A 249 -1.83 -14.98 -8.47
N THR A 250 -0.73 -14.44 -7.95
CA THR A 250 -0.64 -13.06 -7.47
C THR A 250 0.75 -12.47 -7.68
N ILE A 251 0.83 -11.18 -7.98
CA ILE A 251 2.08 -10.46 -8.33
C ILE A 251 2.20 -9.14 -7.56
N GLN A 252 3.26 -8.97 -6.77
CA GLN A 252 3.47 -7.77 -5.95
C GLN A 252 4.81 -7.11 -6.24
N GLY A 253 4.77 -5.80 -6.46
CA GLY A 253 5.92 -4.94 -6.74
C GLY A 253 5.45 -3.61 -7.32
N PRO A 254 6.37 -2.67 -7.64
CA PRO A 254 7.82 -2.83 -7.49
C PRO A 254 8.27 -2.70 -6.01
N PHE A 255 9.36 -3.36 -5.65
CA PHE A 255 10.15 -3.15 -4.42
C PHE A 255 11.64 -3.18 -4.78
N SER A 256 12.51 -2.75 -3.86
CA SER A 256 13.95 -2.65 -4.10
C SER A 256 14.75 -3.57 -3.18
N ILE A 257 15.86 -4.07 -3.69
CA ILE A 257 16.92 -4.80 -2.98
C ILE A 257 18.23 -4.07 -3.29
N GLY A 258 18.86 -3.46 -2.30
CA GLY A 258 20.16 -2.80 -2.42
C GLY A 258 21.34 -3.75 -2.23
N GLU A 259 22.54 -3.32 -2.65
CA GLU A 259 23.78 -4.01 -2.31
C GLU A 259 24.10 -3.82 -0.83
N GLY A 260 24.34 -4.92 -0.09
CA GLY A 260 24.61 -4.85 1.35
C GLY A 260 25.84 -4.00 1.66
N GLY A 261 25.65 -2.92 2.42
CA GLY A 261 26.72 -2.07 2.92
C GLY A 261 27.52 -2.76 4.03
N SER A 262 28.84 -2.81 3.87
CA SER A 262 29.79 -3.11 4.94
C SER A 262 29.90 -1.89 5.87
N GLY A 263 29.25 -1.89 7.05
CA GLY A 263 29.32 -0.80 8.02
C GLY A 263 29.27 -1.28 9.47
N VAL A 264 30.27 -0.88 10.25
CA VAL A 264 30.46 -0.84 11.72
C VAL A 264 29.53 -1.67 12.65
N ASN A 265 30.16 -2.48 13.52
CA ASN A 265 29.50 -3.19 14.64
C ASN A 265 28.57 -2.26 15.43
N GLY A 266 27.26 -2.52 15.38
CA GLY A 266 26.22 -1.79 16.12
C GLY A 266 25.27 -0.94 15.29
N ASP A 267 25.56 -0.72 14.00
CA ASP A 267 24.59 -0.16 13.03
C ASP A 267 23.98 -1.32 12.23
N TYR A 268 22.82 -1.81 12.68
CA TYR A 268 22.21 -3.02 12.14
C TYR A 268 21.30 -2.75 10.94
N ASN A 269 20.88 -1.49 10.76
CA ASN A 269 20.05 -1.07 9.62
C ASN A 269 20.86 -0.37 8.52
N GLY A 270 22.16 -0.13 8.75
CA GLY A 270 23.12 0.34 7.75
C GLY A 270 22.83 1.75 7.23
N ASN A 271 22.15 2.58 8.03
CA ASN A 271 21.80 3.94 7.66
C ASN A 271 22.88 4.98 8.06
N ASP A 272 24.02 4.52 8.57
CA ASP A 272 25.16 5.31 9.02
C ASP A 272 24.82 6.24 10.22
N LYS A 273 23.76 5.90 10.98
CA LYS A 273 23.25 6.63 12.15
C LYS A 273 22.70 5.69 13.23
N LEU A 274 23.30 5.74 14.42
CA LEU A 274 22.79 5.03 15.59
C LEU A 274 21.40 5.57 16.02
N ASP A 275 20.35 4.79 15.81
CA ASP A 275 18.97 5.14 16.16
C ASP A 275 18.24 4.06 16.99
N LEU A 276 16.98 4.32 17.35
CA LEU A 276 16.17 3.39 18.13
C LEU A 276 15.92 2.06 17.40
N GLY A 277 16.00 2.04 16.07
CA GLY A 277 15.92 0.84 15.24
C GLY A 277 17.12 -0.09 15.43
N ASP A 278 18.32 0.45 15.65
CA ASP A 278 19.52 -0.34 15.96
C ASP A 278 19.42 -1.02 17.33
N GLY A 279 18.79 -0.36 18.30
CA GLY A 279 18.54 -0.92 19.63
C GLY A 279 17.66 -2.17 19.61
N VAL A 280 16.74 -2.28 18.63
CA VAL A 280 15.89 -3.46 18.46
C VAL A 280 16.68 -4.65 17.90
N GLY A 281 17.70 -4.40 17.07
CA GLY A 281 18.63 -5.43 16.59
C GLY A 281 19.46 -6.05 17.72
N ILE A 282 20.01 -5.20 18.61
CA ILE A 282 20.81 -5.62 19.78
C ILE A 282 19.98 -6.45 20.78
N LEU A 283 18.70 -6.12 20.97
CA LEU A 283 17.83 -6.84 21.90
C LEU A 283 17.50 -8.28 21.45
N LYS A 284 17.64 -8.57 20.15
CA LYS A 284 17.36 -9.90 19.58
C LYS A 284 18.51 -10.89 19.81
N GLU A 285 19.76 -10.41 19.83
CA GLU A 285 20.95 -11.22 20.14
C GLU A 285 21.09 -11.56 21.64
N LEU A 286 20.44 -10.80 22.54
CA LEU A 286 20.47 -11.04 23.99
C LEU A 286 19.37 -11.99 24.50
N THR A 287 18.53 -12.50 23.60
CA THR A 287 17.43 -13.43 23.92
C THR A 287 17.61 -14.84 23.35
N GLU A 288 18.79 -15.16 22.83
CA GLU A 288 19.23 -16.53 22.49
C GLU A 288 20.40 -17.00 23.37
#